data_AF-A0A7Z7YRN2-F1
#
_entry.id   AF-A0A7Z7YRN2-F1
#
_cell.length_a   1.000
_cell.length_b   1.000
_cell.length_c   1.000
_cell.angle_alpha   90.00
_cell.angle_beta   90.00
_cell.angle_gamma   90.00
#
_symmetry.space_group_name_H-M   'P 1'
#
loop_
_entity.id
_entity.type
_entity.pdbx_description
1 polymer ?
#
loop_
_entity_poly.entity_id
_entity_poly.type
_entity_poly.pdbx_seq_one_letter_code
_entity_poly.pdbx_strand_id
1 'polypeptide(L)'
;MSSSASQNDKNQIIRYKGRVLHTQNFSALCASDLELKKVSDAFAQYWKTGYHPSLGKDAAFARPTEMLKLNVRHTHVDNQDYIPEDSDKKHTGKKSSWDAWKNIASVQVKCIPTSDCFLVYSVNHNRDALVMFFVDADAHNITEQEEFKEKAITISYQFFEKTKTEPMPLEEDLFSDKWKE
;
A
#
# COMPACT_ATOMS: atom_id res chain seq x y z
N MET A 1 35.16 -8.84 35.58
CA MET A 1 34.01 -7.99 35.18
C MET A 1 34.01 -7.90 33.67
N SER A 2 33.43 -8.90 32.98
CA SER A 2 33.33 -8.89 31.52
C SER A 2 31.94 -8.43 31.13
N SER A 3 31.82 -7.14 30.82
CA SER A 3 30.61 -6.57 30.23
C SER A 3 30.51 -7.09 28.80
N SER A 4 29.57 -8.02 28.59
CA SER A 4 29.24 -8.54 27.26
C SER A 4 28.33 -7.52 26.59
N ALA A 5 28.91 -6.61 25.82
CA ALA A 5 28.16 -5.73 24.95
C ALA A 5 27.37 -6.58 23.94
N SER A 6 26.06 -6.41 23.93
CA SER A 6 25.14 -7.09 23.02
C SER A 6 25.57 -6.85 21.57
N GLN A 7 25.73 -7.94 20.83
CA GLN A 7 25.99 -7.88 19.40
C GLN A 7 24.80 -7.20 18.71
N ASN A 8 25.13 -6.16 17.94
CA ASN A 8 24.24 -5.40 17.07
C ASN A 8 23.45 -6.34 16.13
N ASP A 9 22.14 -6.46 16.33
CA ASP A 9 21.17 -7.10 15.42
C ASP A 9 20.93 -6.22 14.16
N LYS A 10 22.00 -5.87 13.43
CA LYS A 10 21.92 -4.96 12.27
C LYS A 10 21.32 -5.58 10.98
N ASN A 11 20.81 -6.81 11.04
CA ASN A 11 20.34 -7.54 9.86
C ASN A 11 18.97 -8.25 10.04
N GLN A 12 18.22 -7.97 11.10
CA GLN A 12 16.88 -8.54 11.20
C GLN A 12 15.92 -7.79 10.28
N ILE A 13 15.55 -8.42 9.16
CA ILE A 13 14.42 -7.99 8.34
C ILE A 13 13.17 -8.11 9.21
N ILE A 14 12.64 -6.97 9.63
CA ILE A 14 11.37 -6.92 10.37
C ILE A 14 10.28 -7.51 9.48
N ARG A 15 9.50 -8.43 10.04
CA ARG A 15 8.34 -9.04 9.39
C ARG A 15 7.09 -8.75 10.19
N TYR A 16 5.99 -8.55 9.47
CA TYR A 16 4.69 -8.24 10.03
C TYR A 16 3.67 -9.34 9.70
N LYS A 17 2.81 -9.66 10.67
CA LYS A 17 1.68 -10.58 10.55
C LYS A 17 0.59 -10.02 9.65
N GLY A 18 -0.30 -10.88 9.17
CA GLY A 18 -1.47 -10.49 8.39
C GLY A 18 -1.37 -10.94 6.92
N ARG A 19 -2.50 -11.30 6.34
CA ARG A 19 -2.58 -11.89 4.99
C ARG A 19 -2.90 -10.82 3.96
N VAL A 20 -2.51 -11.09 2.72
CA VAL A 20 -3.03 -10.38 1.56
C VAL A 20 -4.03 -11.28 0.86
N LEU A 21 -5.26 -10.80 0.77
CA LEU A 21 -6.38 -11.42 0.10
C LEU A 21 -6.73 -10.58 -1.13
N HIS A 22 -7.37 -11.20 -2.12
CA HIS A 22 -7.78 -10.52 -3.35
C HIS A 22 -9.27 -10.72 -3.60
N THR A 23 -9.91 -9.74 -4.22
CA THR A 23 -11.22 -10.00 -4.85
C THR A 23 -11.08 -11.00 -5.99
N GLN A 24 -12.17 -11.67 -6.35
CA GLN A 24 -12.18 -12.60 -7.48
C GLN A 24 -11.79 -11.90 -8.79
N ASN A 25 -12.31 -10.69 -9.02
CA ASN A 25 -12.00 -9.89 -10.21
C ASN A 25 -10.52 -9.51 -10.26
N PHE A 26 -9.96 -9.03 -9.15
CA PHE A 26 -8.54 -8.70 -9.08
C PHE A 26 -7.66 -9.93 -9.32
N SER A 27 -8.03 -11.08 -8.75
CA SER A 27 -7.33 -12.35 -8.96
C SER A 27 -7.37 -12.79 -10.43
N ALA A 28 -8.52 -12.64 -11.09
CA ALA A 28 -8.66 -12.95 -12.50
C ALA A 28 -7.78 -12.04 -13.38
N LEU A 29 -7.73 -10.73 -13.08
CA LEU A 29 -6.86 -9.80 -13.78
C LEU A 29 -5.38 -10.16 -13.60
N CYS A 30 -4.94 -10.50 -12.39
CA CYS A 30 -3.57 -10.97 -12.13
C CYS A 30 -3.22 -12.27 -12.89
N ALA A 31 -4.21 -13.11 -13.18
CA ALA A 31 -3.98 -14.32 -13.97
C ALA A 31 -3.79 -14.03 -15.47
N SER A 32 -4.36 -12.94 -15.97
CA SER A 32 -4.26 -12.52 -17.38
C SER A 32 -3.18 -11.48 -17.65
N ASP A 33 -2.74 -10.74 -16.64
CA ASP A 33 -1.78 -9.64 -16.75
C ASP A 33 -0.57 -9.88 -15.81
N LEU A 34 0.58 -10.14 -16.43
CA LEU A 34 1.82 -10.45 -15.73
C LEU A 34 2.40 -9.22 -14.99
N GLU A 35 2.22 -8.01 -15.51
CA GLU A 35 2.70 -6.81 -14.83
C GLU A 35 1.85 -6.51 -13.60
N LEU A 36 0.53 -6.66 -13.70
CA LEU A 36 -0.35 -6.58 -12.54
C LEU A 36 -0.01 -7.65 -11.50
N LYS A 37 0.31 -8.88 -11.92
CA LYS A 37 0.75 -9.93 -11.00
C LYS A 37 2.01 -9.52 -10.22
N LYS A 38 2.99 -8.88 -10.88
CA LYS A 38 4.19 -8.35 -10.20
C LYS A 38 3.84 -7.26 -9.20
N VAL A 39 2.88 -6.38 -9.51
CA VAL A 39 2.38 -5.36 -8.57
C VAL A 39 1.71 -6.01 -7.35
N SER A 40 0.91 -7.05 -7.57
CA SER A 40 0.29 -7.82 -6.49
C SER A 40 1.33 -8.50 -5.59
N ASP A 41 2.37 -9.10 -6.18
CA ASP A 41 3.46 -9.72 -5.42
C ASP A 41 4.29 -8.69 -4.64
N ALA A 42 4.56 -7.54 -5.26
CA ALA A 42 5.18 -6.40 -4.60
C ALA A 42 4.38 -5.93 -3.38
N PHE A 43 3.05 -5.88 -3.49
CA PHE A 43 2.17 -5.54 -2.38
C PHE A 43 2.19 -6.59 -1.28
N ALA A 44 2.19 -7.88 -1.62
CA ALA A 44 2.35 -8.94 -0.62
C ALA A 44 3.68 -8.83 0.14
N GLN A 45 4.77 -8.48 -0.54
CA GLN A 45 6.05 -8.22 0.10
C GLN A 45 6.00 -6.96 0.98
N TYR A 46 5.50 -5.84 0.48
CA TYR A 46 5.30 -4.61 1.25
C TYR A 46 4.48 -4.85 2.51
N TRP A 47 3.37 -5.60 2.41
CA TRP A 47 2.53 -5.91 3.56
C TRP A 47 3.30 -6.68 4.63
N LYS A 48 4.24 -7.54 4.22
CA LYS A 48 5.06 -8.33 5.13
C LYS A 48 6.24 -7.56 5.71
N THR A 49 6.81 -6.59 5.01
CA THR A 49 8.09 -5.95 5.40
C THR A 49 8.00 -4.46 5.70
N GLY A 50 6.86 -3.81 5.45
CA GLY A 50 6.71 -2.35 5.58
C GLY A 50 7.27 -1.53 4.43
N TYR A 51 7.90 -2.18 3.45
CA TYR A 51 8.58 -1.49 2.37
C TYR A 51 8.68 -2.36 1.11
N HIS A 52 8.42 -1.75 -0.04
CA HIS A 52 8.77 -2.30 -1.35
C HIS A 52 9.18 -1.15 -2.31
N PRO A 53 10.26 -1.31 -3.10
CA PRO A 53 10.79 -0.25 -3.98
C PRO A 53 9.82 0.24 -5.07
N SER A 54 8.80 -0.55 -5.42
CA SER A 54 7.79 -0.18 -6.42
C SER A 54 6.50 0.38 -5.81
N LEU A 55 6.42 0.48 -4.48
CA LEU A 55 5.24 0.98 -3.77
C LEU A 55 5.63 2.23 -3.00
N GLY A 56 5.00 3.33 -3.37
CA GLY A 56 5.26 4.65 -2.82
C GLY A 56 4.35 4.93 -1.63
N LYS A 57 3.85 6.17 -1.58
CA LYS A 57 3.03 6.63 -0.46
C LYS A 57 1.80 5.74 -0.29
N ASP A 58 1.52 5.42 0.97
CA ASP A 58 0.28 4.78 1.38
C ASP A 58 -0.59 5.78 2.13
N ALA A 59 -1.89 5.78 1.84
CA ALA A 59 -2.83 6.64 2.53
C ALA A 59 -4.25 6.05 2.56
N ALA A 60 -4.96 6.30 3.66
CA ALA A 60 -6.40 6.09 3.72
C ALA A 60 -7.13 7.09 2.81
N PHE A 61 -8.23 6.66 2.21
CA PHE A 61 -9.15 7.57 1.54
C PHE A 61 -9.86 8.45 2.58
N ALA A 62 -9.84 9.76 2.37
CA ALA A 62 -10.47 10.71 3.28
C ALA A 62 -12.00 10.82 3.08
N ARG A 63 -12.51 10.44 1.91
CA ARG A 63 -13.91 10.63 1.53
C ARG A 63 -14.41 9.50 0.61
N PRO A 64 -15.71 9.15 0.70
CA PRO A 64 -16.65 9.55 1.75
C PRO A 64 -16.19 9.02 3.12
N THR A 65 -16.74 9.57 4.20
CA THR A 65 -16.41 9.14 5.59
C THR A 65 -16.55 7.64 5.78
N GLU A 66 -17.43 6.99 5.01
CA GLU A 66 -17.62 5.55 5.04
C GLU A 66 -16.39 4.77 4.57
N MET A 67 -15.73 5.18 3.49
CA MET A 67 -14.46 4.56 3.05
C MET A 67 -13.38 4.70 4.12
N LEU A 68 -13.35 5.86 4.79
CA LEU A 68 -12.43 6.13 5.88
C LEU A 68 -12.70 5.16 7.05
N LYS A 69 -13.96 5.02 7.50
CA LYS A 69 -14.34 4.06 8.57
C LYS A 69 -14.04 2.60 8.23
N LEU A 70 -14.16 2.23 6.96
CA LEU A 70 -13.86 0.88 6.46
C LEU A 70 -12.36 0.65 6.21
N ASN A 71 -11.50 1.59 6.64
CA ASN A 71 -10.05 1.60 6.43
C ASN A 71 -9.70 1.24 4.98
N VAL A 72 -10.39 1.90 4.03
CA VAL A 72 -10.07 1.80 2.61
C VAL A 72 -8.89 2.72 2.32
N ARG A 73 -7.88 2.17 1.65
CA ARG A 73 -6.59 2.79 1.43
C ARG A 73 -6.15 2.63 -0.02
N HIS A 74 -5.17 3.42 -0.40
CA HIS A 74 -4.41 3.24 -1.62
C HIS A 74 -2.92 3.35 -1.34
N THR A 75 -2.14 2.57 -2.08
CA THR A 75 -0.70 2.80 -2.24
C THR A 75 -0.40 3.17 -3.68
N HIS A 76 0.51 4.13 -3.87
CA HIS A 76 0.99 4.51 -5.19
C HIS A 76 1.91 3.42 -5.76
N VAL A 77 1.72 3.07 -7.03
CA VAL A 77 2.52 2.06 -7.74
C VAL A 77 3.43 2.76 -8.72
N ASP A 78 4.70 2.35 -8.77
CA ASP A 78 5.64 2.80 -9.79
C ASP A 78 5.31 2.19 -11.15
N ASN A 79 4.54 2.92 -11.96
CA ASN A 79 4.20 2.56 -13.33
C ASN A 79 5.15 3.18 -14.37
N GLN A 80 6.24 3.81 -13.92
CA GLN A 80 7.23 4.51 -14.77
C GLN A 80 6.68 5.70 -15.58
N ASP A 81 5.45 6.14 -15.31
CA ASP A 81 4.87 7.36 -15.89
C ASP A 81 5.20 8.57 -14.99
N TYR A 82 6.44 9.03 -15.10
CA TYR A 82 6.96 10.09 -14.24
C TYR A 82 6.62 11.47 -14.79
N ILE A 83 6.37 12.39 -13.86
CA ILE A 83 6.36 13.82 -14.16
C ILE A 83 7.75 14.23 -14.68
N PRO A 84 7.84 15.02 -15.76
CA PRO A 84 9.12 15.55 -16.24
C PRO A 84 9.91 16.28 -15.15
N GLU A 85 11.23 16.10 -15.14
CA GLU A 85 12.09 16.66 -14.09
C GLU A 85 12.10 18.20 -14.06
N ASP A 86 11.88 18.83 -15.21
CA ASP A 86 11.79 20.28 -15.41
C ASP A 86 10.39 20.86 -15.15
N SER A 87 9.37 20.03 -14.93
CA SER A 87 8.02 20.50 -14.65
C SER A 87 7.89 21.09 -13.24
N ASP A 88 7.09 22.15 -13.10
CA ASP A 88 6.75 22.79 -11.82
C ASP A 88 5.80 21.96 -10.94
N LYS A 89 5.27 20.84 -11.45
CA LYS A 89 4.45 19.91 -10.66
C LYS A 89 5.26 19.27 -9.53
N LYS A 90 4.53 18.69 -8.56
CA LYS A 90 5.09 18.11 -7.32
C LYS A 90 6.27 17.17 -7.58
N HIS A 91 7.36 17.37 -6.83
CA HIS A 91 8.57 16.56 -6.92
C HIS A 91 8.36 15.06 -6.63
N THR A 92 7.37 14.70 -5.81
CA THR A 92 7.05 13.31 -5.46
C THR A 92 6.70 12.43 -6.66
N GLY A 93 6.23 13.03 -7.76
CA GLY A 93 5.88 12.31 -9.00
C GLY A 93 7.02 12.18 -10.01
N LYS A 94 8.21 12.69 -9.68
CA LYS A 94 9.37 12.69 -10.58
C LYS A 94 10.17 11.39 -10.43
N LYS A 95 10.93 11.03 -11.47
CA LYS A 95 11.77 9.82 -11.48
C LYS A 95 12.82 9.88 -10.37
N SER A 96 13.42 11.06 -10.14
CA SER A 96 14.38 11.30 -9.06
C SER A 96 13.85 10.92 -7.66
N SER A 97 12.56 11.13 -7.40
CA SER A 97 11.93 10.71 -6.14
C SER A 97 11.80 9.20 -6.03
N TRP A 98 11.43 8.50 -7.11
CA TRP A 98 11.36 7.04 -7.15
C TRP A 98 12.73 6.38 -7.10
N ASP A 99 13.75 6.96 -7.77
CA ASP A 99 15.12 6.48 -7.70
C ASP A 99 15.69 6.61 -6.27
N ALA A 100 15.41 7.72 -5.58
CA ALA A 100 15.80 7.88 -4.18
C ALA A 100 15.11 6.86 -3.26
N TRP A 101 13.81 6.61 -3.50
CA TRP A 101 13.02 5.60 -2.78
C TRP A 101 13.61 4.19 -2.93
N LYS A 102 13.91 3.77 -4.16
CA LYS A 102 14.52 2.45 -4.44
C LYS A 102 15.85 2.24 -3.73
N ASN A 103 16.58 3.33 -3.45
CA ASN A 103 17.89 3.35 -2.83
C ASN A 103 17.87 3.70 -1.33
N ILE A 104 16.81 3.32 -0.59
CA ILE A 104 16.61 3.58 0.86
C ILE A 104 17.78 3.21 1.80
N ALA A 105 18.81 2.50 1.32
CA ALA A 105 20.10 2.43 2.01
C ALA A 105 20.75 3.81 2.27
N SER A 106 20.31 4.87 1.58
CA SER A 106 20.72 6.25 1.86
C SER A 106 19.78 6.92 2.87
N VAL A 107 20.36 7.41 3.96
CA VAL A 107 19.75 7.84 5.23
C VAL A 107 18.89 9.12 5.13
N GLN A 108 18.36 9.47 3.96
CA GLN A 108 17.60 10.72 3.75
C GLN A 108 16.46 10.60 2.74
N VAL A 109 15.57 9.61 2.87
CA VAL A 109 14.28 9.70 2.16
C VAL A 109 13.41 10.72 2.87
N LYS A 110 13.55 11.99 2.49
CA LYS A 110 12.69 13.10 2.92
C LYS A 110 11.30 13.06 2.25
N CYS A 111 11.14 12.25 1.21
CA CYS A 111 9.96 12.28 0.34
C CYS A 111 9.58 10.87 -0.12
N ILE A 112 8.38 10.41 0.23
CA ILE A 112 7.83 9.16 -0.29
C ILE A 112 7.23 9.48 -1.67
N PRO A 113 7.60 8.76 -2.74
CA PRO A 113 7.13 9.08 -4.08
C PRO A 113 5.63 8.79 -4.24
N THR A 114 5.05 9.44 -5.23
CA THR A 114 3.65 9.32 -5.62
C THR A 114 3.56 9.12 -7.13
N SER A 115 2.52 8.45 -7.61
CA SER A 115 2.18 8.32 -9.04
C SER A 115 0.68 8.54 -9.24
N ASP A 116 0.21 8.53 -10.48
CA ASP A 116 -1.24 8.51 -10.78
C ASP A 116 -1.76 7.08 -11.03
N CYS A 117 -1.16 6.12 -10.34
CA CYS A 117 -1.41 4.69 -10.46
C CYS A 117 -1.54 4.09 -9.06
N PHE A 118 -2.70 3.54 -8.70
CA PHE A 118 -3.02 3.09 -7.35
C PHE A 118 -3.30 1.60 -7.28
N LEU A 119 -2.86 0.98 -6.19
CA LEU A 119 -3.43 -0.26 -5.69
C LEU A 119 -4.36 0.06 -4.52
N VAL A 120 -5.63 -0.31 -4.62
CA VAL A 120 -6.67 0.05 -3.65
C VAL A 120 -7.10 -1.17 -2.85
N TYR A 121 -7.14 -1.03 -1.53
CA TYR A 121 -7.36 -2.13 -0.60
C TYR A 121 -8.06 -1.70 0.69
N SER A 122 -8.57 -2.65 1.47
CA SER A 122 -9.20 -2.42 2.78
C SER A 122 -8.58 -3.33 3.83
N VAL A 123 -8.53 -2.89 5.09
CA VAL A 123 -7.79 -3.57 6.17
C VAL A 123 -8.71 -3.92 7.33
N ASN A 124 -8.69 -5.17 7.78
CA ASN A 124 -9.42 -5.60 8.96
C ASN A 124 -8.57 -5.54 10.24
N HIS A 125 -9.19 -5.66 11.42
CA HIS A 125 -8.51 -5.61 12.72
C HIS A 125 -7.50 -6.74 12.98
N ASN A 126 -7.39 -7.74 12.09
CA ASN A 126 -6.34 -8.76 12.13
C ASN A 126 -5.15 -8.40 11.23
N ARG A 127 -5.13 -7.21 10.64
CA ARG A 127 -4.18 -6.77 9.62
C ARG A 127 -4.19 -7.66 8.37
N ASP A 128 -5.32 -8.30 8.06
CA ASP A 128 -5.50 -8.82 6.71
C ASP A 128 -5.90 -7.66 5.79
N ALA A 129 -5.23 -7.56 4.65
CA ALA A 129 -5.57 -6.63 3.58
C ALA A 129 -6.35 -7.35 2.47
N LEU A 130 -7.48 -6.79 2.05
CA LEU A 130 -8.16 -7.19 0.82
C LEU A 130 -7.84 -6.20 -0.30
N VAL A 131 -7.09 -6.64 -1.31
CA VAL A 131 -6.84 -5.86 -2.53
C VAL A 131 -8.06 -5.96 -3.45
N MET A 132 -8.59 -4.80 -3.83
CA MET A 132 -9.85 -4.67 -4.54
C MET A 132 -9.65 -4.25 -6.00
N PHE A 133 -8.81 -3.24 -6.23
CA PHE A 133 -8.64 -2.62 -7.54
C PHE A 133 -7.17 -2.29 -7.80
N PHE A 134 -6.81 -2.35 -9.08
CA PHE A 134 -5.66 -1.66 -9.63
C PHE A 134 -6.17 -0.60 -10.60
N VAL A 135 -5.74 0.64 -10.40
CA VAL A 135 -6.08 1.78 -11.26
C VAL A 135 -4.77 2.25 -11.88
N ASP A 136 -4.57 1.94 -13.15
CA ASP A 136 -3.28 1.98 -13.82
C ASP A 136 -2.88 3.39 -14.30
N ALA A 137 -3.85 4.27 -14.49
CA ALA A 137 -3.69 5.69 -14.82
C ALA A 137 -4.87 6.53 -14.29
N ASP A 138 -4.68 7.85 -14.19
CA ASP A 138 -5.70 8.82 -13.77
C ASP A 138 -6.37 8.47 -12.42
N ALA A 139 -5.63 7.78 -11.55
CA ALA A 139 -6.15 7.20 -10.32
C ALA A 139 -6.76 8.24 -9.37
N HIS A 140 -6.20 9.45 -9.31
CA HIS A 140 -6.77 10.52 -8.49
C HIS A 140 -8.18 10.92 -8.95
N ASN A 141 -8.48 10.87 -10.25
CA ASN A 141 -9.80 11.25 -10.75
C ASN A 141 -10.76 10.06 -10.73
N ILE A 142 -10.32 8.88 -11.14
CA ILE A 142 -11.15 7.66 -11.15
C ILE A 142 -11.64 7.32 -9.74
N THR A 143 -10.76 7.41 -8.73
CA THR A 143 -11.14 7.06 -7.36
C THR A 143 -12.01 8.11 -6.67
N GLU A 144 -12.17 9.29 -7.28
CA GLU A 144 -13.11 10.32 -6.83
C GLU A 144 -14.53 10.11 -7.38
N GLN A 145 -14.72 9.23 -8.37
CA GLN A 145 -16.04 8.93 -8.92
C GLN A 145 -16.92 8.20 -7.88
N GLU A 146 -18.20 8.55 -7.84
CA GLU A 146 -19.17 7.97 -6.90
C GLU A 146 -19.29 6.45 -7.07
N GLU A 147 -19.38 5.97 -8.32
CA GLU A 147 -19.44 4.54 -8.62
C GLU A 147 -18.23 3.77 -8.07
N PHE A 148 -17.03 4.34 -8.18
CA PHE A 148 -15.82 3.71 -7.62
C PHE A 148 -15.92 3.59 -6.08
N LYS A 149 -16.33 4.68 -5.43
CA LYS A 149 -16.47 4.76 -3.97
C LYS A 149 -17.50 3.77 -3.45
N GLU A 150 -18.69 3.73 -4.05
CA GLU A 150 -19.76 2.79 -3.69
C GLU A 150 -19.34 1.33 -3.85
N LYS A 151 -18.61 1.02 -4.93
CA LYS A 151 -18.08 -0.31 -5.18
C LYS A 151 -17.03 -0.71 -4.14
N ALA A 152 -16.10 0.20 -3.81
CA ALA A 152 -15.11 -0.03 -2.77
C ALA A 152 -15.75 -0.30 -1.40
N ILE A 153 -16.74 0.53 -1.01
CA ILE A 153 -17.51 0.37 0.22
C ILE A 153 -18.20 -0.99 0.26
N THR A 154 -18.89 -1.37 -0.82
CA THR A 154 -19.62 -2.63 -0.92
C THR A 154 -18.68 -3.83 -0.76
N ILE A 155 -17.53 -3.81 -1.43
CA ILE A 155 -16.52 -4.88 -1.34
C ILE A 155 -15.95 -4.97 0.08
N SER A 156 -15.66 -3.83 0.71
CA SER A 156 -15.19 -3.78 2.10
C SER A 156 -16.21 -4.39 3.07
N TYR A 157 -17.49 -4.06 2.97
CA TYR A 157 -18.50 -4.70 3.82
C TYR A 157 -18.55 -6.23 3.63
N GLN A 158 -18.52 -6.70 2.38
CA GLN A 158 -18.47 -8.13 2.09
C GLN A 158 -17.21 -8.82 2.62
N PHE A 159 -16.08 -8.12 2.61
CA PHE A 159 -14.83 -8.61 3.20
C PHE A 159 -15.02 -8.89 4.68
N PHE A 160 -15.42 -7.87 5.42
CA PHE A 160 -15.62 -7.91 6.87
C PHE A 160 -16.64 -8.96 7.30
N GLU A 161 -17.76 -9.06 6.56
CA GLU A 161 -18.76 -10.09 6.78
C GLU A 161 -18.20 -11.50 6.58
N LYS A 162 -17.51 -11.75 5.45
CA LYS A 162 -16.96 -13.07 5.11
C LYS A 162 -15.86 -13.52 6.06
N THR A 163 -15.01 -12.61 6.51
CA THR A 163 -13.95 -12.93 7.47
C THR A 163 -14.41 -12.86 8.93
N LYS A 164 -15.64 -12.41 9.20
CA LYS A 164 -16.17 -12.16 10.55
C LYS A 164 -15.26 -11.23 11.35
N THR A 165 -14.85 -10.13 10.71
CA THR A 165 -13.93 -9.15 11.28
C THR A 165 -14.42 -7.73 11.07
N GLU A 166 -14.13 -6.84 12.00
CA GLU A 166 -14.30 -5.39 11.85
C GLU A 166 -13.13 -4.72 11.09
N PRO A 167 -13.34 -3.51 10.54
CA PRO A 167 -12.27 -2.66 10.03
C PRO A 167 -11.18 -2.41 11.08
N MET A 168 -9.92 -2.30 10.65
CA MET A 168 -8.86 -1.82 11.53
C MET A 168 -9.12 -0.35 11.90
N PRO A 169 -8.92 0.07 13.17
CA PRO A 169 -8.96 1.48 13.55
C PRO A 169 -8.00 2.34 12.72
N LEU A 170 -8.35 3.60 12.43
CA LEU A 170 -7.55 4.45 11.54
C LEU A 170 -6.28 4.99 12.19
N GLU A 171 -6.33 5.16 13.51
CA GLU A 171 -5.23 5.61 14.35
C GLU A 171 -4.16 4.52 14.51
N GLU A 172 -4.49 3.29 14.08
CA GLU A 172 -3.61 2.17 14.16
C GLU A 172 -2.57 2.17 13.02
N ASP A 173 -1.31 2.20 13.40
CA ASP A 173 -0.21 2.09 12.46
C ASP A 173 -0.06 0.65 11.94
N LEU A 174 -0.19 0.51 10.61
CA LEU A 174 -0.04 -0.72 9.84
C LEU A 174 1.30 -1.43 10.08
N PHE A 175 2.35 -0.72 10.50
CA PHE A 175 3.69 -1.29 10.67
C PHE A 175 4.26 -1.06 12.08
N SER A 176 3.37 -0.91 13.06
CA SER A 176 3.73 -0.82 14.47
C SER A 176 4.23 -2.15 15.05
N ASP A 177 4.93 -2.07 16.19
CA ASP A 177 5.56 -3.22 16.87
C ASP A 177 4.59 -4.36 17.20
N LYS A 178 3.32 -4.05 17.47
CA LYS A 178 2.31 -5.07 17.80
C LYS A 178 2.05 -6.06 16.66
N TRP A 179 2.37 -5.67 15.44
CA TRP A 179 2.16 -6.47 14.24
C TRP A 179 3.38 -7.31 13.87
N LYS A 180 4.51 -7.18 14.57
CA LYS A 180 5.72 -7.95 14.29
C LYS A 180 5.49 -9.45 14.52
N GLU A 181 6.12 -10.28 13.68
CA GLU A 181 6.19 -11.74 13.80
C GLU A 181 7.15 -12.19 14.91
#